data_AF-A0AAW2X4U6-F1
#
_entry.id   AF-A0AAW2X4U6-F1
#
_cell.length_a   1.000
_cell.length_b   1.000
_cell.length_c   1.000
_cell.angle_alpha   90.00
_cell.angle_beta   90.00
_cell.angle_gamma   90.00
#
_symmetry.space_group_name_H-M   'P 1'
#
loop_
_entity.id
_entity.type
_entity.pdbx_description
1 polymer ?
#
loop_
_entity_poly.entity_id
_entity_poly.type
_entity_poly.pdbx_seq_one_letter_code
_entity_poly.pdbx_strand_id
1 'polypeptide(L)'
;MKLNLAKYAFGVRSGKFLGYLVMEKGIEVNLEKILAIQEMKPTANLNEVQILAGRIAALNRFISRSAERSLPFFKALRKAKDFMWDEECQQASKI
;
A
#
# COMPACT_ATOMS: atom_id res chain seq x y z
N MET A 1 -22.16 5.80 -25.71
CA MET A 1 -20.97 5.87 -24.83
C MET A 1 -20.04 6.98 -25.35
N LYS A 2 -19.63 7.94 -24.52
CA LYS A 2 -18.81 9.11 -24.94
C LYS A 2 -17.44 8.99 -24.25
N LEU A 3 -16.35 8.96 -25.02
CA LEU A 3 -14.99 8.78 -24.51
C LEU A 3 -14.29 10.13 -24.36
N ASN A 4 -13.54 10.30 -23.27
CA ASN A 4 -12.70 11.48 -23.06
C ASN A 4 -11.29 11.23 -23.62
N LEU A 5 -11.05 11.64 -24.86
CA LEU A 5 -9.80 11.46 -25.60
C LEU A 5 -8.54 11.96 -24.86
N ALA A 6 -8.66 12.98 -23.99
CA ALA A 6 -7.51 13.52 -23.24
C ALA A 6 -6.99 12.57 -22.14
N LYS A 7 -7.75 11.52 -21.80
CA LYS A 7 -7.38 10.54 -20.77
C LYS A 7 -6.95 9.19 -21.34
N TYR A 8 -6.92 9.03 -22.66
CA TYR A 8 -6.54 7.78 -23.30
C TYR A 8 -5.05 7.77 -23.66
N ALA A 9 -4.43 6.62 -23.43
CA ALA A 9 -3.12 6.28 -23.94
C ALA A 9 -3.26 4.97 -24.72
N PHE A 10 -2.78 4.95 -25.96
CA PHE A 10 -2.81 3.77 -26.84
C PHE A 10 -1.39 3.48 -27.32
N GLY A 11 -1.03 2.19 -27.43
CA GLY A 11 0.28 1.77 -27.96
C GLY A 11 1.49 2.18 -27.11
N VAL A 12 1.29 2.55 -25.84
CA VAL A 12 2.38 2.92 -24.94
C VAL A 12 3.11 1.69 -24.41
N ARG A 13 4.46 1.73 -24.38
CA ARG A 13 5.29 0.64 -23.81
C ARG A 13 5.23 0.58 -22.28
N SER A 14 4.89 1.70 -21.64
CA SER A 14 4.69 1.80 -20.20
C SER A 14 3.71 2.92 -19.86
N GLY A 15 3.08 2.86 -18.68
CA GLY A 15 2.14 3.88 -18.22
C GLY A 15 1.51 3.59 -16.85
N LYS A 16 0.91 4.61 -16.23
CA LYS A 16 0.15 4.45 -14.98
C LYS A 16 -1.29 3.99 -15.31
N PHE A 17 -1.71 2.82 -14.80
CA PHE A 17 -3.06 2.28 -14.99
C PHE A 17 -3.61 1.72 -13.68
N LEU A 18 -4.83 2.14 -13.30
CA LEU A 18 -5.48 1.79 -12.02
C LEU A 18 -4.59 1.98 -10.78
N GLY A 19 -3.69 2.97 -10.84
CA GLY A 19 -2.72 3.26 -9.77
C GLY A 19 -1.52 2.32 -9.70
N TYR A 20 -1.33 1.45 -10.69
CA TYR A 20 -0.12 0.63 -10.88
C TYR A 20 0.72 1.18 -12.03
N LEU A 21 2.03 0.92 -12.01
CA LEU A 21 2.90 1.17 -13.14
C LEU A 21 2.90 -0.08 -14.02
N VAL A 22 2.48 0.04 -15.26
CA VAL A 22 2.51 -1.06 -16.23
C VAL A 22 3.68 -0.83 -17.16
N MET A 23 4.50 -1.86 -17.35
CA MET A 23 5.62 -1.89 -18.28
C MET A 23 5.49 -3.10 -19.20
N GLU A 24 6.30 -3.13 -20.26
CA GLU A 24 6.39 -4.26 -21.19
C GLU A 24 6.65 -5.60 -20.48
N LYS A 25 7.43 -5.60 -19.40
CA LYS A 25 7.75 -6.78 -18.59
C LYS A 25 6.67 -7.15 -17.56
N GLY A 26 5.62 -6.35 -17.41
CA GLY A 26 4.52 -6.60 -16.48
C GLY A 26 4.17 -5.41 -15.58
N ILE A 27 3.51 -5.69 -14.47
CA ILE A 27 3.13 -4.66 -13.49
C ILE A 27 4.28 -4.43 -12.53
N GLU A 28 4.77 -3.19 -12.48
CA GLU A 28 5.76 -2.77 -11.51
C GLU A 28 5.16 -2.07 -10.30
N VAL A 29 5.93 -2.11 -9.22
CA VAL A 29 5.65 -1.42 -7.97
C VAL A 29 5.67 0.09 -8.20
N ASN A 30 4.64 0.78 -7.72
CA ASN A 30 4.73 2.22 -7.59
C ASN A 30 5.55 2.57 -6.34
N LEU A 31 6.83 2.92 -6.53
CA LEU A 31 7.75 3.34 -5.47
C LEU A 31 7.20 4.50 -4.63
N GLU A 32 6.46 5.44 -5.24
CA GLU A 32 5.83 6.56 -4.53
C GLU A 32 4.90 6.06 -3.42
N LYS A 33 4.18 4.94 -3.66
CA LYS A 33 3.27 4.34 -2.69
C LYS A 33 3.99 3.58 -1.57
N ILE A 34 5.14 2.98 -1.86
CA ILE A 34 5.96 2.32 -0.84
C ILE A 34 6.59 3.36 0.08
N LEU A 35 7.18 4.40 -0.51
CA LEU A 35 7.82 5.48 0.25
C LEU A 35 6.81 6.16 1.18
N ALA A 36 5.59 6.43 0.70
CA ALA A 36 4.52 6.99 1.53
C ALA A 36 4.11 6.09 2.71
N ILE A 37 4.31 4.77 2.63
CA ILE A 37 4.09 3.83 3.74
C ILE A 37 5.26 3.86 4.71
N GLN A 38 6.50 3.92 4.21
CA GLN A 38 7.71 3.98 5.05
C GLN A 38 7.82 5.30 5.83
N GLU A 39 7.43 6.42 5.23
CA GLU A 39 7.46 7.75 5.87
C GLU A 39 6.27 8.02 6.78
N MET A 40 5.32 7.09 6.87
CA MET A 40 4.14 7.25 7.72
C MET A 40 4.56 7.31 9.19
N LYS A 41 4.19 8.39 9.86
CA LYS A 41 4.45 8.57 11.29
C LYS A 41 3.62 7.56 12.11
N PRO A 42 4.09 7.17 13.31
CA PRO A 42 3.26 6.43 14.27
C PRO A 42 1.92 7.13 14.47
N THR A 43 0.85 6.49 14.00
CA THR A 43 -0.50 7.06 14.09
C THR A 43 -1.21 6.50 15.30
N ALA A 44 -1.74 7.36 16.17
CA ALA A 44 -2.56 6.97 17.31
C ALA A 44 -4.02 6.64 16.93
N ASN A 45 -4.39 6.78 15.65
CA ASN A 45 -5.76 6.62 15.18
C ASN A 45 -5.96 5.26 14.49
N LEU A 46 -6.95 4.51 14.98
CA LEU A 46 -7.35 3.22 14.43
C LEU A 46 -7.71 3.30 12.93
N ASN A 47 -8.33 4.40 12.50
CA ASN A 47 -8.70 4.61 11.10
C ASN A 47 -7.47 4.68 10.19
N GLU A 48 -6.40 5.35 10.63
CA GLU A 48 -5.16 5.46 9.86
C GLU A 48 -4.47 4.11 9.72
N VAL A 49 -4.54 3.26 10.75
CA VAL A 49 -4.02 1.88 10.68
C VAL A 49 -4.86 0.99 9.78
N GLN A 50 -6.19 1.15 9.76
CA GLN A 50 -7.04 0.43 8.81
C GLN A 50 -6.72 0.82 7.37
N ILE A 51 -6.55 2.13 7.11
CA ILE A 51 -6.14 2.63 5.80
C ILE A 51 -4.78 2.05 5.41
N LEU A 52 -3.82 2.02 6.34
CA LEU A 52 -2.50 1.44 6.10
C LEU A 52 -2.57 -0.05 5.80
N ALA A 53 -3.29 -0.83 6.61
CA ALA A 53 -3.48 -2.25 6.38
C ALA A 53 -4.08 -2.52 5.00
N GLY A 54 -5.06 -1.71 4.57
CA GLY A 54 -5.62 -1.76 3.22
C GLY A 54 -4.60 -1.43 2.12
N ARG A 55 -3.73 -0.42 2.33
CA ARG A 55 -2.65 -0.07 1.40
C ARG A 55 -1.61 -1.19 1.26
N ILE A 56 -1.20 -1.79 2.38
CA ILE A 56 -0.27 -2.92 2.41
C ILE A 56 -0.89 -4.14 1.71
N ALA A 57 -2.17 -4.43 1.96
CA ALA A 57 -2.89 -5.51 1.29
C ALA A 57 -2.90 -5.36 -0.23
N ALA A 58 -3.06 -4.14 -0.77
CA ALA A 58 -2.98 -3.88 -2.21
C ALA A 58 -1.57 -4.11 -2.79
N LEU A 59 -0.53 -3.98 -1.96
CA LEU A 59 0.88 -4.18 -2.31
C LEU A 59 1.39 -5.58 -1.99
N ASN A 60 0.60 -6.45 -1.35
CA ASN A 60 1.00 -7.81 -0.94
C ASN A 60 1.68 -8.61 -2.06
N ARG A 61 1.21 -8.45 -3.31
CA ARG A 61 1.78 -9.16 -4.48
C ARG A 61 3.24 -8.80 -4.80
N PHE A 62 3.74 -7.70 -4.24
CA PHE A 62 5.09 -7.18 -4.47
C PHE A 62 5.99 -7.27 -3.24
N ILE A 63 5.42 -7.56 -2.07
CA ILE A 63 6.14 -7.65 -0.80
C ILE A 63 6.37 -9.12 -0.49
N SER A 64 7.64 -9.52 -0.39
CA SER A 64 7.96 -10.88 0.06
C SER A 64 7.49 -11.09 1.50
N ARG A 65 6.88 -12.26 1.77
CA ARG A 65 6.33 -12.62 3.09
C ARG A 65 5.38 -11.55 3.66
N SER A 66 4.56 -10.96 2.80
CA SER A 66 3.66 -9.87 3.17
C SER A 66 2.66 -10.24 4.29
N ALA A 67 2.25 -11.51 4.37
CA ALA A 67 1.39 -12.00 5.43
C ALA A 67 2.07 -11.91 6.80
N GLU A 68 3.35 -12.29 6.88
CA GLU A 68 4.15 -12.18 8.10
C GLU A 68 4.36 -10.71 8.50
N ARG A 69 4.66 -9.86 7.52
CA ARG A 69 4.87 -8.42 7.75
C ARG A 69 3.59 -7.69 8.14
N SER A 70 2.42 -8.17 7.74
CA SER A 70 1.14 -7.51 8.05
C SER A 70 0.55 -7.93 9.40
N LEU A 71 1.06 -9.00 10.02
CA LEU A 71 0.61 -9.50 11.32
C LEU A 71 0.56 -8.43 12.43
N PRO A 72 1.59 -7.57 12.60
CA PRO A 72 1.56 -6.53 13.65
C PRO A 72 0.38 -5.57 13.48
N PHE A 73 0.08 -5.14 12.25
CA PHE A 73 -1.06 -4.26 11.99
C PHE A 73 -2.39 -4.95 12.31
N PHE A 74 -2.56 -6.22 11.94
CA PHE A 74 -3.78 -6.96 12.27
C PHE A 74 -3.93 -7.20 13.79
N LYS A 75 -2.83 -7.48 14.49
CA LYS A 75 -2.83 -7.57 15.97
C LYS A 75 -3.24 -6.25 16.60
N ALA A 76 -2.70 -5.13 16.12
CA ALA A 76 -3.02 -3.80 16.61
C ALA A 76 -4.49 -3.45 16.35
N LEU A 77 -5.01 -3.72 15.14
CA LEU A 77 -6.42 -3.51 14.79
C LEU A 77 -7.38 -4.36 15.63
N ARG A 78 -6.97 -5.55 16.06
CA ARG A 78 -7.79 -6.43 16.91
C ARG A 78 -7.98 -5.88 18.32
N LYS A 79 -7.04 -5.06 18.81
CA LYS A 79 -7.09 -4.39 20.12
C LYS A 79 -7.76 -3.02 20.05
N ALA A 80 -8.82 -2.87 19.26
CA ALA A 80 -9.39 -1.56 18.91
C ALA A 80 -9.74 -0.62 20.08
N LYS A 81 -10.02 -1.14 21.28
CA LYS A 81 -10.25 -0.35 22.50
C LYS A 81 -8.98 0.21 23.15
N ASP A 82 -7.86 -0.49 23.03
CA ASP A 82 -6.55 -0.15 23.61
C ASP A 82 -5.50 -0.07 22.49
N PHE A 83 -5.88 0.55 21.38
CA PHE A 83 -5.03 0.63 20.21
C PHE A 83 -3.77 1.46 20.55
N MET A 84 -2.62 0.79 20.53
CA MET A 84 -1.30 1.41 20.61
C MET A 84 -0.49 0.98 19.41
N TRP A 85 0.07 1.97 18.72
CA TRP A 85 1.12 1.75 17.74
C TRP A 85 2.40 1.37 18.48
N ASP A 86 2.81 0.10 18.37
CA ASP A 86 3.99 -0.44 19.04
C ASP A 86 5.22 -0.46 18.10
N GLU A 87 6.40 -0.75 18.66
CA GLU A 87 7.64 -0.87 17.89
C GLU A 87 7.55 -1.98 16.82
N GLU A 88 6.77 -3.05 17.06
CA GLU A 88 6.54 -4.10 16.07
C GLU A 88 5.82 -3.54 14.82
N CYS A 89 4.79 -2.70 15.00
CA CYS A 89 4.11 -2.01 13.91
C CYS A 89 5.04 -1.04 13.18
N GLN A 90 5.88 -0.30 13.91
CA GLN A 90 6.86 0.61 13.31
C GLN A 90 7.95 -0.11 12.52
N GLN A 91 8.35 -1.30 12.96
CA GLN A 91 9.34 -2.09 12.25
C GLN A 91 8.73 -2.76 11.02
N ALA A 92 7.47 -3.21 11.11
CA ALA A 92 6.74 -3.81 10.00
C ALA A 92 6.41 -2.83 8.86
N SER A 93 6.32 -1.51 9.15
CA SER A 93 6.08 -0.50 8.11
C SER A 93 7.32 -0.17 7.28
N LYS A 94 8.51 -0.55 7.76
CA LYS A 94 9.78 -0.45 7.02
C LYS A 94 9.88 -1.61 6.03
N ILE A 95 9.22 -1.46 4.88
CA ILE A 95 9.22 -2.44 3.78
C ILE A 95 10.62 -2.58 3.18
#